data_AF-A0AAW7WG91-F1
#
_entry.id   AF-A0AAW7WG91-F1
#
_cell.length_a   1.000
_cell.length_b   1.000
_cell.length_c   1.000
_cell.angle_alpha   90.00
_cell.angle_beta   90.00
_cell.angle_gamma   90.00
#
_symmetry.space_group_name_H-M   'P 1'
#
loop_
_entity.id
_entity.type
_entity.pdbx_description
1 polymer ?
#
loop_
_entity_poly.entity_id
_entity_poly.type
_entity_poly.pdbx_seq_one_letter_code
_entity_poly.pdbx_strand_id
1 'polypeptide(L)' 'MAEPTLQELNDSIAELQAYRNRLREDVIAMGKKLKLPQKRIDATVAEHAELQRLEEVLEQLLKQQEIMTNA' A
#
# COMPACT_ATOMS: atom_id res chain seq x y z
N MET A 1 17.83 -8.33 -18.82
CA MET A 1 16.42 -8.49 -18.40
C MET A 1 15.61 -7.52 -19.22
N ALA A 2 14.43 -7.92 -19.73
CA ALA A 2 13.57 -7.01 -20.49
C ALA A 2 13.06 -5.89 -19.57
N GLU A 3 12.91 -4.68 -20.11
CA GLU A 3 12.26 -3.60 -19.37
C GLU A 3 10.77 -3.93 -19.21
N PRO A 4 10.19 -3.72 -18.01
CA PRO A 4 8.77 -3.97 -17.78
C PRO A 4 7.92 -3.01 -18.62
N THR A 5 6.80 -3.51 -19.12
CA THR A 5 5.82 -2.70 -19.85
C THR A 5 5.02 -1.81 -18.88
N LEU A 6 4.45 -0.71 -19.41
CA LEU A 6 3.56 0.15 -18.62
C LEU A 6 2.35 -0.62 -18.07
N GLN A 7 1.84 -1.61 -18.81
CA GLN A 7 0.74 -2.46 -18.36
C GLN A 7 1.14 -3.30 -17.14
N GLU A 8 2.28 -3.99 -17.19
CA GLU A 8 2.78 -4.79 -16.06
C GLU A 8 3.04 -3.94 -14.81
N LEU A 9 3.52 -2.69 -15.00
CA LEU A 9 3.67 -1.74 -13.91
C LEU A 9 2.33 -1.34 -13.30
N ASN A 10 1.33 -1.03 -14.13
CA ASN A 10 -0.01 -0.67 -13.69
C ASN A 10 -0.69 -1.81 -12.92
N ASP A 11 -0.56 -3.05 -13.42
CA ASP A 11 -1.11 -4.23 -12.77
C ASP A 11 -0.44 -4.46 -11.40
N SER A 12 0.88 -4.33 -11.33
CA SER A 12 1.62 -4.42 -10.07
C SER A 12 1.20 -3.35 -9.04
N ILE A 13 1.01 -2.11 -9.49
CA ILE A 13 0.51 -1.01 -8.64
C ILE A 13 -0.89 -1.35 -8.11
N ALA A 14 -1.80 -1.81 -8.98
CA ALA A 14 -3.16 -2.15 -8.60
C ALA A 14 -3.21 -3.30 -7.57
N GLU A 15 -2.41 -4.34 -7.78
CA GLU A 15 -2.31 -5.48 -6.85
C GLU A 15 -1.76 -5.04 -5.47
N LEU A 16 -0.71 -4.22 -5.45
CA LEU A 16 -0.12 -3.71 -4.21
C LEU A 16 -1.08 -2.77 -3.47
N GLN A 17 -1.82 -1.92 -4.17
CA GLN A 17 -2.85 -1.07 -3.57
C GLN A 17 -3.97 -1.91 -2.96
N ALA A 18 -4.43 -2.93 -3.67
CA ALA A 18 -5.46 -3.85 -3.17
C ALA A 18 -4.96 -4.64 -1.95
N TYR A 19 -3.69 -5.02 -1.92
CA TYR A 19 -3.08 -5.67 -0.77
C TYR A 19 -2.99 -4.74 0.44
N ARG A 20 -2.42 -3.53 0.27
CA ARG A 20 -2.32 -2.51 1.32
C ARG A 20 -3.68 -2.19 1.94
N ASN A 21 -4.73 -2.04 1.11
CA ASN A 21 -6.07 -1.72 1.58
C ASN A 21 -6.65 -2.86 2.45
N ARG A 22 -6.51 -4.11 2.01
CA ARG A 22 -6.94 -5.29 2.79
C ARG A 22 -6.20 -5.39 4.12
N LEU A 23 -4.88 -5.25 4.11
CA LEU A 23 -4.07 -5.28 5.33
C LEU A 23 -4.49 -4.18 6.33
N ARG A 24 -4.72 -2.97 5.84
CA ARG A 24 -5.22 -1.86 6.67
C ARG A 24 -6.58 -2.18 7.28
N GLU A 25 -7.50 -2.72 6.49
CA GLU A 25 -8.83 -3.11 6.97
C GLU A 25 -8.74 -4.22 8.04
N ASP A 26 -7.87 -5.20 7.84
CA ASP A 26 -7.64 -6.29 8.79
C ASP A 26 -7.09 -5.77 10.14
N VAL A 27 -6.11 -4.86 10.10
CA VAL A 27 -5.57 -4.21 11.31
C VAL A 27 -6.66 -3.44 12.06
N ILE A 28 -7.48 -2.66 11.33
CA ILE A 28 -8.60 -1.91 11.92
C ILE A 28 -9.65 -2.87 12.51
N ALA A 29 -10.04 -3.90 11.76
CA ALA A 29 -11.03 -4.88 12.19
C ALA A 29 -10.55 -5.63 13.44
N MET A 30 -9.27 -6.00 13.51
CA MET A 30 -8.67 -6.61 14.69
C MET A 30 -8.72 -5.66 15.89
N GLY A 31 -8.30 -4.40 15.73
CA GLY A 31 -8.35 -3.40 16.79
C GLY A 31 -9.76 -3.18 17.35
N LYS A 32 -10.77 -3.17 16.46
CA LYS A 32 -12.19 -3.10 16.84
C LYS A 32 -12.66 -4.35 17.58
N LYS A 33 -12.29 -5.56 17.11
CA LYS A 33 -12.60 -6.83 17.80
C LYS A 33 -12.03 -6.88 19.21
N LEU A 34 -10.84 -6.32 19.40
CA LEU A 34 -10.18 -6.17 20.70
C LEU A 34 -10.72 -5.01 21.56
N LYS A 35 -11.70 -4.25 21.07
CA LYS A 35 -12.28 -3.07 21.73
C LYS A 35 -11.23 -2.02 22.09
N LEU A 36 -10.20 -1.85 21.27
CA LEU A 36 -9.19 -0.81 21.47
C LEU A 36 -9.80 0.58 21.22
N PRO A 37 -9.34 1.63 21.94
CA PRO A 37 -9.70 3.00 21.62
C PRO A 37 -9.29 3.35 20.19
N GLN A 38 -10.13 4.11 19.47
CA GLN A 38 -9.87 4.48 18.07
C GLN A 38 -8.49 5.10 17.86
N LYS A 39 -8.06 6.00 18.75
CA LYS A 39 -6.73 6.61 18.72
C LYS A 39 -5.58 5.60 18.72
N ARG A 40 -5.74 4.47 19.41
CA ARG A 40 -4.74 3.38 19.41
C ARG A 40 -4.76 2.61 18.10
N ILE A 41 -5.94 2.36 17.54
CA ILE A 41 -6.07 1.71 16.23
C ILE A 41 -5.39 2.56 15.16
N ASP A 42 -5.64 3.87 15.17
CA ASP A 42 -5.05 4.81 14.21
C ASP A 42 -3.51 4.84 14.34
N ALA A 43 -2.99 4.86 15.57
CA ALA A 43 -1.55 4.77 15.81
C ALA A 43 -0.96 3.43 15.32
N THR A 44 -1.62 2.31 15.59
CA THR A 44 -1.19 0.99 15.08
C THR A 44 -1.16 0.95 13.57
N VAL A 45 -2.16 1.52 12.88
CA VAL A 45 -2.17 1.59 11.41
C VAL A 45 -1.02 2.46 10.90
N ALA A 46 -0.80 3.63 11.51
CA ALA A 46 0.25 4.58 11.10
C ALA A 46 1.67 4.05 11.34
N GLU A 47 1.87 3.27 12.41
CA GLU A 47 3.16 2.69 12.80
C GLU A 47 3.36 1.26 12.26
N HIS A 48 2.42 0.76 11.44
CA HIS A 48 2.50 -0.61 10.91
C HIS A 48 3.61 -0.72 9.86
N ALA A 49 4.70 -1.38 10.21
CA ALA A 49 5.91 -1.47 9.39
C ALA A 49 5.65 -1.93 7.94
N GLU A 50 4.75 -2.90 7.74
CA GLU A 50 4.41 -3.36 6.39
C GLU A 50 3.56 -2.36 5.61
N LEU A 51 2.66 -1.62 6.26
CA LEU A 51 1.87 -0.60 5.57
C LEU A 51 2.78 0.56 5.13
N GLN A 52 3.70 0.97 5.99
CA GLN A 52 4.72 1.98 5.65
C GLN A 52 5.58 1.53 4.46
N ARG A 53 6.07 0.29 4.49
CA ARG A 53 6.86 -0.27 3.38
C ARG A 53 6.06 -0.33 2.08
N LEU A 54 4.79 -0.73 2.14
CA LEU A 54 3.91 -0.75 0.97
C LEU A 54 3.68 0.66 0.40
N GLU A 55 3.55 1.66 1.25
CA GLU A 55 3.42 3.07 0.83
C GLU A 55 4.70 3.56 0.12
N GLU A 56 5.88 3.29 0.68
CA GLU A 56 7.16 3.65 0.05
C GLU A 56 7.34 3.00 -1.32
N VAL A 57 7.05 1.70 -1.44
CA VAL A 57 7.14 0.97 -2.71
C VAL A 57 6.13 1.51 -3.72
N LEU A 58 4.89 1.73 -3.31
CA LEU A 58 3.86 2.31 -4.18
C LEU A 58 4.24 3.71 -4.67
N GLU A 59 4.84 4.54 -3.82
CA GLU A 59 5.32 5.86 -4.22
C GLU A 59 6.40 5.77 -5.30
N GLN A 60 7.33 4.82 -5.18
CA GLN A 60 8.37 4.59 -6.19
C GLN A 60 7.77 4.11 -7.52
N LEU A 61 6.82 3.17 -7.47
CA LEU A 61 6.16 2.66 -8.67
C LEU A 61 5.30 3.71 -9.37
N LEU A 62 4.60 4.56 -8.62
CA LEU A 62 3.83 5.68 -9.18
C LEU A 62 4.73 6.72 -9.85
N LYS A 63 5.89 7.03 -9.25
CA LYS A 63 6.90 7.90 -9.89
C LYS A 63 7.43 7.27 -11.19
N GLN A 64 7.67 5.96 -11.19
CA GLN A 64 8.08 5.25 -12.40
C GLN A 64 6.99 5.29 -13.48
N GLN A 65 5.73 5.10 -13.09
CA GLN A 65 4.58 5.18 -14.01
C GLN A 65 4.47 6.56 -14.64
N GLU A 66 4.63 7.63 -13.84
CA GLU A 66 4.60 9.01 -14.33
C GLU A 66 5.72 9.27 -15.35
N ILE A 67 6.95 8.79 -15.08
CA ILE A 67 8.07 8.89 -16.03
C ILE A 67 7.76 8.16 -17.33
N MET A 68 7.22 6.94 -17.26
CA MET A 68 6.89 6.14 -18.45
C MET A 68 5.70 6.68 -19.24
N THR A 69 4.80 7.43 -18.60
CA THR A 69 3.63 8.03 -19.26
C THR A 69 3.97 9.38 -19.90
N ASN A 70 4.94 10.10 -19.34
CA ASN A 70 5.41 11.40 -19.83
C ASN A 70 6.59 11.29 -20.81
N ALA A 71 7.13 10.09 -21.03
CA ALA A 71 8.17 9.77 -22.00
C ALA A 71 7.59 9.54 -23.40
#